data_AF-A0A973P9H4-F1
#
_entry.id   AF-A0A973P9H4-F1
#
_cell.length_a   1.000
_cell.length_b   1.000
_cell.length_c   1.000
_cell.angle_alpha   90.00
_cell.angle_beta   90.00
_cell.angle_gamma   90.00
#
_symmetry.space_group_name_H-M   'P 1'
#
loop_
_entity.id
_entity.type
_entity.pdbx_description
1 polymer ?
#
loop_
_entity_poly.entity_id
_entity_poly.type
_entity_poly.pdbx_seq_one_letter_code
_entity_poly.pdbx_strand_id
1 'polypeptide(L)'
;MRRLWTVLAMAVMSAATLVVVAQPASAHGYISDPPSRQANCAAGKVKNCGQIIWEPQSVEGPKGLRNCSGGDARWAPLDDDSKAWPAANVGDTVNFKWLIEARHATSTWEYYVGGTRIAVFNDHGREPASVVNHTVSLGGRTGRIKLLAIWNIADTENAFYNCVDLQVGPGGPTPTPTVTPTVTPTPTPTVTPTQGPTGNWTAGTAYGSGDLVTYNGVTYRCVQPHTALPGWEPPNVPALWQRV
;
A
#
# COMPACT_ATOMS: atom_id res chain seq x y z
N MET A 1 4.62 -7.98 -83.43
CA MET A 1 5.10 -8.55 -82.15
C MET A 1 5.70 -7.45 -81.28
N ARG A 2 5.15 -7.24 -80.07
CA ARG A 2 5.64 -6.48 -78.88
C ARG A 2 4.43 -5.78 -78.21
N ARG A 3 3.62 -6.53 -77.44
CA ARG A 3 3.61 -6.68 -75.96
C ARG A 3 3.17 -5.41 -75.20
N LEU A 4 1.87 -5.43 -74.85
CA LEU A 4 1.18 -4.68 -73.79
C LEU A 4 1.92 -4.70 -72.45
N TRP A 5 1.99 -3.57 -71.72
CA TRP A 5 1.92 -3.54 -70.25
C TRP A 5 1.32 -2.20 -69.78
N THR A 6 0.06 -2.25 -69.37
CA THR A 6 -0.64 -1.22 -68.60
C THR A 6 -0.10 -1.26 -67.16
N VAL A 7 0.44 -0.15 -66.64
CA VAL A 7 0.83 -0.05 -65.24
C VAL A 7 -0.29 0.65 -64.48
N LEU A 8 -1.05 -0.11 -63.69
CA LEU A 8 -2.03 0.40 -62.74
C LEU A 8 -1.28 0.67 -61.42
N ALA A 9 -1.11 1.93 -61.04
CA ALA A 9 -0.55 2.29 -59.74
C ALA A 9 -1.64 2.18 -58.66
N MET A 10 -1.64 1.09 -57.90
CA MET A 10 -2.41 1.00 -56.65
C MET A 10 -1.64 1.70 -55.53
N ALA A 11 -2.11 2.88 -55.12
CA ALA A 11 -1.69 3.50 -53.88
C ALA A 11 -2.45 2.87 -52.70
N VAL A 12 -1.82 1.90 -52.02
CA VAL A 12 -2.31 1.38 -50.74
C VAL A 12 -1.82 2.32 -49.64
N MET A 13 -2.70 3.19 -49.13
CA MET A 13 -2.41 3.96 -47.92
C MET A 13 -2.59 3.07 -46.70
N SER A 14 -1.48 2.58 -46.14
CA SER A 14 -1.47 1.87 -44.87
C SER A 14 -1.84 2.84 -43.74
N ALA A 15 -3.03 2.70 -43.17
CA ALA A 15 -3.36 3.36 -41.90
C ALA A 15 -2.56 2.67 -40.78
N ALA A 16 -1.46 3.29 -40.35
CA ALA A 16 -0.73 2.84 -39.17
C ALA A 16 -1.58 3.15 -37.92
N THR A 17 -2.33 2.17 -37.43
CA THR A 17 -2.93 2.22 -36.10
C THR A 17 -1.83 2.28 -35.05
N LEU A 18 -1.64 3.46 -34.45
CA LEU A 18 -0.88 3.64 -33.22
C LEU A 18 -1.56 2.84 -32.11
N VAL A 19 -1.03 1.66 -31.81
CA VAL A 19 -1.38 0.95 -30.57
C VAL A 19 -0.68 1.69 -29.44
N VAL A 20 -1.43 2.54 -28.74
CA VAL A 20 -0.97 3.16 -27.49
C VAL A 20 -0.96 2.05 -26.43
N VAL A 21 0.20 1.47 -26.17
CA VAL A 21 0.40 0.58 -25.04
C VAL A 21 0.44 1.46 -23.79
N ALA A 22 -0.67 1.54 -23.06
CA ALA A 22 -0.69 2.19 -21.75
C ALA A 22 0.39 1.52 -20.87
N GLN A 23 1.41 2.28 -20.49
CA GLN A 23 2.38 1.79 -19.51
C GLN A 23 1.64 1.56 -18.20
N PRO A 24 1.85 0.44 -17.49
CA PRO A 24 1.24 0.26 -16.18
C PRO A 24 1.72 1.41 -15.28
N ALA A 25 0.80 2.29 -14.88
CA ALA A 25 1.09 3.29 -13.87
C ALA A 25 1.25 2.54 -12.55
N SER A 26 2.49 2.45 -12.07
CA SER A 26 2.88 1.55 -11.00
C SER A 26 2.63 2.18 -9.63
N ALA A 27 1.42 1.98 -9.10
CA ALA A 27 1.10 2.35 -7.73
C ALA A 27 1.73 1.40 -6.74
N HIS A 28 1.92 1.84 -5.50
CA HIS A 28 2.53 1.02 -4.46
C HIS A 28 2.06 1.48 -3.09
N GLY A 29 1.53 0.54 -2.30
CA GLY A 29 1.09 0.81 -0.95
C GLY A 29 0.47 -0.38 -0.25
N TYR A 30 0.44 -0.33 1.07
CA TYR A 30 -0.09 -1.39 1.92
C TYR A 30 -0.62 -0.86 3.25
N ILE A 31 -1.48 -1.65 3.92
CA ILE A 31 -1.95 -1.34 5.27
C ILE A 31 -0.85 -1.71 6.27
N SER A 32 -0.32 -0.68 6.94
CA SER A 32 0.70 -0.80 7.98
C SER A 32 0.11 -1.07 9.37
N ASP A 33 -1.11 -0.59 9.64
CA ASP A 33 -1.76 -0.70 10.95
C ASP A 33 -3.30 -0.74 10.83
N PRO A 34 -3.99 -1.73 11.44
CA PRO A 34 -3.42 -3.00 11.89
C PRO A 34 -2.69 -3.72 10.74
N PRO A 35 -1.56 -4.38 11.00
CA PRO A 35 -0.67 -4.85 9.95
C PRO A 35 -1.35 -5.87 9.03
N SER A 36 -1.31 -5.63 7.72
CA SER A 36 -1.76 -6.60 6.72
C SER A 36 -0.90 -7.86 6.70
N ARG A 37 -1.33 -8.89 5.97
CA ARG A 37 -0.59 -10.14 5.79
C ARG A 37 0.80 -9.87 5.20
N GLN A 38 0.88 -9.07 4.14
CA GLN A 38 2.15 -8.68 3.55
C GLN A 38 3.04 -7.87 4.53
N ALA A 39 2.47 -6.99 5.36
CA ALA A 39 3.22 -6.28 6.40
C ALA A 39 3.76 -7.24 7.47
N ASN A 40 2.97 -8.23 7.91
CA ASN A 40 3.42 -9.27 8.83
C ASN A 40 4.50 -10.18 8.23
N CYS A 41 4.43 -10.45 6.92
CA CYS A 41 5.48 -11.16 6.19
C CYS A 41 6.78 -10.36 6.14
N ALA A 42 6.74 -9.08 5.73
CA ALA A 42 7.90 -8.20 5.71
C ALA A 42 8.53 -8.02 7.09
N ALA A 43 7.71 -7.97 8.15
CA ALA A 43 8.17 -7.95 9.54
C ALA A 43 8.69 -9.31 10.06
N GLY A 44 8.72 -10.36 9.23
CA GLY A 44 9.23 -11.68 9.60
C GLY A 44 8.37 -12.48 10.58
N LYS A 45 7.15 -12.03 10.87
CA LYS A 45 6.20 -12.65 11.82
C LYS A 45 5.56 -13.91 11.27
N VAL A 46 5.50 -14.05 9.95
CA VAL A 46 5.02 -15.25 9.26
C VAL A 46 6.14 -15.78 8.39
N LYS A 47 6.37 -17.09 8.44
CA LYS A 47 7.41 -17.77 7.65
C LYS A 47 6.86 -18.22 6.30
N ASN A 48 7.78 -18.46 5.36
CA ASN A 48 7.47 -18.99 4.02
C ASN A 48 6.45 -18.11 3.27
N CYS A 49 6.66 -16.78 3.30
CA CYS A 49 5.84 -15.82 2.55
C CYS A 49 6.32 -15.60 1.10
N GLY A 50 7.48 -16.14 0.73
CA GLY A 50 8.07 -15.91 -0.60
C GLY A 50 8.62 -14.49 -0.75
N GLN A 51 8.59 -13.95 -1.96
CA GLN A 51 9.21 -12.66 -2.30
C GLN A 51 8.54 -11.45 -1.63
N ILE A 52 7.28 -11.59 -1.16
CA ILE A 52 6.50 -10.46 -0.63
C ILE A 52 7.12 -9.82 0.61
N ILE A 53 8.05 -10.53 1.26
CA ILE A 53 8.80 -10.00 2.42
C ILE A 53 9.64 -8.78 2.04
N TRP A 54 10.01 -8.61 0.77
CA TRP A 54 10.86 -7.53 0.27
C TRP A 54 10.06 -6.35 -0.30
N GLU A 55 8.82 -6.59 -0.69
CA GLU A 55 8.00 -5.61 -1.40
C GLU A 55 6.51 -5.66 -1.00
N PRO A 56 6.18 -5.50 0.29
CA PRO A 56 4.80 -5.56 0.78
C PRO A 56 3.85 -4.58 0.06
N GLN A 57 4.38 -3.49 -0.50
CA GLN A 57 3.66 -2.48 -1.26
C GLN A 57 3.18 -2.93 -2.65
N SER A 58 3.61 -4.10 -3.15
CA SER A 58 3.48 -4.52 -4.56
C SER A 58 2.38 -5.55 -4.84
N VAL A 59 1.40 -5.71 -3.95
CA VAL A 59 0.28 -6.67 -4.16
C VAL A 59 -0.76 -6.08 -5.12
N GLU A 60 -0.35 -5.91 -6.37
CA GLU A 60 -1.13 -5.38 -7.48
C GLU A 60 -1.80 -6.50 -8.29
N GLY A 61 -3.02 -6.27 -8.76
CA GLY A 61 -3.66 -7.14 -9.73
C GLY A 61 -4.87 -6.49 -10.40
N PRO A 62 -5.51 -7.17 -11.38
CA PRO A 62 -6.71 -6.65 -12.04
C PRO A 62 -7.81 -6.33 -11.05
N LYS A 63 -8.59 -5.27 -11.28
CA LYS A 63 -9.76 -4.93 -10.46
C LYS A 63 -10.80 -6.06 -10.40
N GLY A 64 -11.54 -6.11 -9.29
CA GLY A 64 -12.67 -7.02 -9.12
C GLY A 64 -12.36 -8.34 -8.42
N LEU A 65 -11.09 -8.62 -8.11
CA LEU A 65 -10.70 -9.81 -7.36
C LEU A 65 -11.12 -9.71 -5.88
N ARG A 66 -11.21 -10.86 -5.22
CA ARG A 66 -11.57 -10.98 -3.79
C ARG A 66 -10.61 -11.91 -3.03
N ASN A 67 -9.36 -11.97 -3.47
CA ASN A 67 -8.28 -12.71 -2.82
C ASN A 67 -7.23 -11.76 -2.23
N CYS A 68 -6.33 -12.29 -1.42
CA CYS A 68 -5.28 -11.53 -0.73
C CYS A 68 -4.04 -11.30 -1.59
N SER A 69 -3.81 -12.11 -2.62
CA SER A 69 -2.65 -12.05 -3.52
C SER A 69 -2.79 -11.07 -4.69
N GLY A 70 -3.98 -10.54 -4.94
CA GLY A 70 -4.28 -9.84 -6.19
C GLY A 70 -4.24 -10.76 -7.42
N GLY A 71 -4.31 -12.08 -7.23
CA GLY A 71 -4.22 -13.06 -8.32
C GLY A 71 -2.81 -13.26 -8.87
N ASP A 72 -1.80 -12.63 -8.29
CA ASP A 72 -0.40 -12.86 -8.65
C ASP A 72 0.15 -14.10 -7.92
N ALA A 73 0.62 -15.08 -8.69
CA ALA A 73 1.16 -16.33 -8.16
C ALA A 73 2.41 -16.11 -7.27
N ARG A 74 3.17 -15.03 -7.46
CA ARG A 74 4.29 -14.65 -6.57
C ARG A 74 3.81 -14.39 -5.15
N TRP A 75 2.59 -13.90 -5.00
CA TRP A 75 1.93 -13.53 -3.74
C TRP A 75 0.97 -14.60 -3.22
N ALA A 76 0.90 -15.78 -3.86
CA ALA A 76 0.03 -16.89 -3.46
C ALA A 76 0.10 -17.27 -1.96
N PRO A 77 1.26 -17.18 -1.26
CA PRO A 77 1.29 -17.43 0.18
C PRO A 77 0.34 -16.56 1.00
N LEU A 78 -0.04 -15.36 0.53
CA LEU A 78 -1.00 -14.48 1.21
C LEU A 78 -2.43 -15.05 1.23
N ASP A 79 -2.77 -15.93 0.28
CA ASP A 79 -4.09 -16.57 0.19
C ASP A 79 -4.19 -17.82 1.08
N ASP A 80 -3.07 -18.34 1.58
CA ASP A 80 -3.04 -19.54 2.41
C ASP A 80 -3.53 -19.26 3.83
N ASP A 81 -4.81 -19.54 4.06
CA ASP A 81 -5.46 -19.40 5.36
C ASP A 81 -5.05 -20.44 6.40
N SER A 82 -4.29 -21.49 6.02
CA SER A 82 -3.77 -22.48 6.96
C SER A 82 -2.57 -21.96 7.77
N LYS A 83 -1.93 -20.88 7.31
CA LYS A 83 -0.83 -20.23 8.02
C LYS A 83 -1.30 -19.58 9.32
N ALA A 84 -0.39 -19.53 10.29
CA ALA A 84 -0.62 -18.88 11.59
C ALA A 84 -0.52 -17.34 11.49
N TRP A 85 -1.42 -16.72 10.71
CA TRP A 85 -1.48 -15.27 10.56
C TRP A 85 -1.76 -14.56 11.90
N PRO A 86 -0.89 -13.65 12.37
CA PRO A 86 -1.14 -12.84 13.55
C PRO A 86 -2.41 -12.01 13.37
N ALA A 87 -3.30 -12.04 14.35
CA ALA A 87 -4.52 -11.24 14.35
C ALA A 87 -4.38 -10.06 15.32
N ALA A 88 -4.68 -8.85 14.86
CA ALA A 88 -4.67 -7.68 15.74
C ALA A 88 -5.95 -7.60 16.57
N ASN A 89 -5.81 -7.37 17.88
CA ASN A 89 -6.96 -7.20 18.78
C ASN A 89 -7.61 -5.83 18.56
N VAL A 90 -8.89 -5.81 18.18
CA VAL A 90 -9.64 -4.59 17.83
C VAL A 90 -11.06 -4.59 18.39
N GLY A 91 -11.63 -3.39 18.53
CA GLY A 91 -13.05 -3.21 18.82
C GLY A 91 -13.89 -3.28 17.55
N ASP A 92 -15.17 -2.88 17.63
CA ASP A 92 -16.05 -2.86 16.45
C ASP A 92 -15.63 -1.81 15.41
N THR A 93 -14.91 -0.77 15.80
CA THR A 93 -14.43 0.25 14.85
C THR A 93 -12.91 0.23 14.81
N VAL A 94 -12.35 0.25 13.61
CA VAL A 94 -10.91 0.12 13.36
C VAL A 94 -10.45 1.27 12.47
N ASN A 95 -9.32 1.90 12.82
CA ASN A 95 -8.64 2.83 11.92
C ASN A 95 -7.56 2.09 11.12
N PHE A 96 -7.75 1.98 9.81
CA PHE A 96 -6.78 1.38 8.90
C PHE A 96 -5.84 2.46 8.36
N LYS A 97 -4.56 2.34 8.67
CA LYS A 97 -3.48 3.21 8.18
C LYS A 97 -2.75 2.56 7.01
N TRP A 98 -2.93 3.15 5.83
CA TRP A 98 -2.15 2.86 4.64
C TRP A 98 -0.88 3.68 4.58
N LEU A 99 0.21 3.04 4.14
CA LEU A 99 1.41 3.72 3.66
C LEU A 99 1.43 3.64 2.14
N ILE A 100 1.60 4.78 1.49
CA ILE A 100 1.60 4.92 0.04
C ILE A 100 3.00 5.33 -0.40
N GLU A 101 3.69 4.42 -1.07
CA GLU A 101 5.07 4.61 -1.54
C GLU A 101 5.12 5.25 -2.93
N ALA A 102 4.20 4.87 -3.81
CA ALA A 102 3.93 5.54 -5.06
C ALA A 102 2.47 5.99 -5.07
N ARG A 103 2.24 7.30 -5.08
CA ARG A 103 0.91 7.92 -5.05
C ARG A 103 0.34 7.93 -6.47
N HIS A 104 -0.90 7.49 -6.63
CA HIS A 104 -1.58 7.40 -7.93
C HIS A 104 -3.01 7.91 -7.84
N ALA A 105 -3.54 8.39 -8.96
CA ALA A 105 -4.93 8.80 -9.07
C ALA A 105 -5.83 7.67 -8.54
N THR A 106 -6.67 7.96 -7.56
CA THR A 106 -7.41 6.93 -6.82
C THR A 106 -8.91 7.08 -7.03
N SER A 107 -9.55 5.97 -7.36
CA SER A 107 -11.00 5.90 -7.47
C SER A 107 -11.61 5.63 -6.10
N THR A 108 -11.51 4.39 -5.62
CA THR A 108 -12.13 3.98 -4.36
C THR A 108 -11.24 3.08 -3.52
N TRP A 109 -11.36 3.26 -2.21
CA TRP A 109 -10.90 2.32 -1.19
C TRP A 109 -12.10 1.53 -0.70
N GLU A 110 -12.07 0.21 -0.82
CA GLU A 110 -13.16 -0.67 -0.40
C GLU A 110 -12.72 -1.63 0.69
N TYR A 111 -13.60 -1.92 1.65
CA TYR A 111 -13.34 -2.82 2.76
C TYR A 111 -14.38 -3.93 2.77
N TYR A 112 -13.93 -5.18 2.85
CA TYR A 112 -14.76 -6.37 2.80
C TYR A 112 -14.48 -7.29 4.00
N VAL A 113 -15.54 -7.92 4.50
CA VAL A 113 -15.43 -9.09 5.38
C VAL A 113 -16.25 -10.22 4.74
N GLY A 114 -15.56 -11.30 4.37
CA GLY A 114 -16.13 -12.30 3.46
C GLY A 114 -16.56 -11.65 2.13
N GLY A 115 -17.78 -11.92 1.67
CA GLY A 115 -18.34 -11.30 0.46
C GLY A 115 -19.01 -9.93 0.67
N THR A 116 -19.07 -9.41 1.89
CA THR A 116 -19.83 -8.18 2.20
C THR A 116 -18.92 -6.96 2.21
N ARG A 117 -19.23 -5.94 1.39
CA ARG A 117 -18.57 -4.62 1.47
C ARG A 117 -19.10 -3.90 2.71
N ILE A 118 -18.22 -3.60 3.66
CA ILE A 118 -18.56 -2.93 4.92
C ILE A 118 -18.25 -1.42 4.92
N ALA A 119 -17.35 -0.96 4.04
CA ALA A 119 -17.09 0.46 3.82
C ALA A 119 -16.55 0.75 2.41
N VAL A 120 -16.76 1.98 1.96
CA VAL A 120 -16.17 2.54 0.74
C VAL A 120 -15.82 4.01 0.95
N PHE A 121 -14.63 4.41 0.49
CA PHE A 121 -14.17 5.80 0.46
C PHE A 121 -13.83 6.15 -0.99
N ASN A 122 -14.29 7.29 -1.49
CA ASN A 122 -14.11 7.71 -2.88
C ASN A 122 -13.23 8.95 -2.96
N ASP A 123 -12.10 8.84 -3.65
CA ASP A 123 -11.15 9.96 -3.84
C ASP A 123 -11.44 10.74 -5.12
N HIS A 124 -12.42 10.33 -5.91
CA HIS A 124 -12.86 11.00 -7.14
C HIS A 124 -11.73 11.23 -8.15
N GLY A 125 -10.81 10.27 -8.25
CA GLY A 125 -9.65 10.34 -9.14
C GLY A 125 -8.49 11.18 -8.60
N ARG A 126 -8.60 11.75 -7.38
CA ARG A 126 -7.50 12.50 -6.78
C ARG A 126 -6.37 11.59 -6.36
N GLU A 127 -5.17 12.12 -6.38
CA GLU A 127 -4.00 11.48 -5.80
C GLU A 127 -4.08 11.55 -4.26
N PRO A 128 -3.98 10.42 -3.52
CA PRO A 128 -4.10 10.39 -2.07
C PRO A 128 -2.85 10.97 -1.41
N ALA A 129 -2.88 11.22 -0.09
CA ALA A 129 -1.66 11.53 0.67
C ALA A 129 -0.73 10.30 0.77
N SER A 130 0.53 10.49 1.18
CA SER A 130 1.47 9.39 1.43
C SER A 130 1.06 8.49 2.61
N VAL A 131 0.16 8.98 3.47
CA VAL A 131 -0.47 8.22 4.54
C VAL A 131 -1.98 8.45 4.45
N VAL A 132 -2.74 7.36 4.41
CA VAL A 132 -4.22 7.41 4.35
C VAL A 132 -4.78 6.68 5.56
N ASN A 133 -5.73 7.30 6.26
CA ASN A 133 -6.41 6.71 7.41
C ASN A 133 -7.90 6.56 7.09
N HIS A 134 -8.43 5.35 7.32
CA HIS A 134 -9.84 5.04 7.12
C HIS A 134 -10.41 4.40 8.37
N THR A 135 -11.36 5.07 9.00
CA THR A 135 -12.10 4.53 10.15
C THR A 135 -13.30 3.74 9.66
N VAL A 136 -13.34 2.44 9.97
CA VAL A 136 -14.31 1.48 9.45
C VAL A 136 -14.97 0.74 10.62
N SER A 137 -16.31 0.72 10.64
CA SER A 137 -17.06 -0.18 11.54
C SER A 137 -17.13 -1.58 10.94
N LEU A 138 -16.92 -2.58 11.79
CA LEU A 138 -17.00 -4.00 11.50
C LEU A 138 -18.44 -4.52 11.61
N GLY A 139 -19.42 -3.65 11.90
CA GLY A 139 -20.84 -3.95 11.85
C GLY A 139 -21.31 -4.92 12.93
N GLY A 140 -20.77 -4.81 14.14
CA GLY A 140 -21.09 -5.63 15.30
C GLY A 140 -20.47 -7.03 15.28
N ARG A 141 -19.54 -7.31 14.36
CA ARG A 141 -18.88 -8.62 14.26
C ARG A 141 -17.97 -8.85 15.45
N THR A 142 -17.81 -10.11 15.85
CA THR A 142 -16.94 -10.54 16.95
C THR A 142 -16.12 -11.75 16.54
N GLY A 143 -15.06 -12.04 17.30
CA GLY A 143 -14.16 -13.17 17.05
C GLY A 143 -13.13 -12.88 15.97
N ARG A 144 -12.46 -13.94 15.50
CA ARG A 144 -11.42 -13.82 14.47
C ARG A 144 -12.06 -13.61 13.11
N ILE A 145 -11.68 -12.53 12.43
CA ILE A 145 -12.13 -12.22 11.07
C ILE A 145 -10.94 -11.91 10.17
N LYS A 146 -11.13 -12.17 8.87
CA LYS A 146 -10.24 -11.68 7.81
C LYS A 146 -10.94 -10.56 7.07
N LEU A 147 -10.31 -9.39 7.06
CA LEU A 147 -10.74 -8.24 6.28
C LEU A 147 -9.91 -8.17 4.99
N LEU A 148 -10.55 -7.88 3.87
CA LEU A 148 -9.89 -7.54 2.61
C LEU A 148 -10.12 -6.06 2.33
N ALA A 149 -9.04 -5.31 2.18
CA ALA A 149 -9.06 -3.94 1.71
C ALA A 149 -8.54 -3.86 0.28
N ILE A 150 -9.20 -3.05 -0.54
CA ILE A 150 -8.93 -2.92 -1.98
C ILE A 150 -8.77 -1.43 -2.30
N TRP A 151 -7.59 -1.07 -2.80
CA TRP A 151 -7.31 0.26 -3.33
C TRP A 151 -7.42 0.25 -4.85
N ASN A 152 -8.46 0.88 -5.39
CA ASN A 152 -8.72 0.91 -6.82
C ASN A 152 -8.08 2.15 -7.45
N ILE A 153 -7.14 1.94 -8.37
CA ILE A 153 -6.49 3.02 -9.12
C ILE A 153 -7.48 3.59 -10.15
N ALA A 154 -7.51 4.90 -10.33
CA ALA A 154 -8.54 5.55 -11.16
C ALA A 154 -8.25 5.39 -12.66
N ASP A 155 -6.99 5.45 -13.05
CA ASP A 155 -6.51 5.57 -14.43
C ASP A 155 -5.81 4.31 -14.95
N THR A 156 -5.89 3.19 -14.23
CA THR A 156 -5.45 1.85 -14.69
C THR A 156 -6.55 0.81 -14.50
N GLU A 157 -6.34 -0.40 -15.01
CA GLU A 157 -7.25 -1.54 -14.78
C GLU A 157 -6.97 -2.28 -13.45
N ASN A 158 -5.97 -1.83 -12.68
CA ASN A 158 -5.46 -2.54 -11.51
C ASN A 158 -5.97 -1.97 -10.18
N ALA A 159 -5.82 -2.78 -9.14
CA ALA A 159 -6.04 -2.44 -7.74
C ALA A 159 -4.99 -3.11 -6.86
N PHE A 160 -4.85 -2.61 -5.63
CA PHE A 160 -3.95 -3.16 -4.60
C PHE A 160 -4.76 -3.87 -3.53
N TYR A 161 -4.33 -5.08 -3.16
CA TYR A 161 -5.08 -6.00 -2.31
C TYR A 161 -4.36 -6.21 -0.97
N ASN A 162 -5.05 -5.94 0.13
CA ASN A 162 -4.49 -6.04 1.48
C ASN A 162 -5.43 -6.84 2.38
N CYS A 163 -5.04 -8.05 2.76
CA CYS A 163 -5.75 -8.80 3.79
C CYS A 163 -5.21 -8.45 5.18
N VAL A 164 -6.11 -8.27 6.15
CA VAL A 164 -5.78 -8.01 7.56
C VAL A 164 -6.54 -9.01 8.42
N ASP A 165 -5.80 -9.78 9.23
CA ASP A 165 -6.40 -10.68 10.20
C ASP A 165 -6.65 -9.91 11.52
N LEU A 166 -7.88 -9.96 12.00
CA LEU A 166 -8.35 -9.22 13.17
C LEU A 166 -8.96 -10.17 14.18
N GLN A 167 -8.73 -9.89 15.46
CA GLN A 167 -9.42 -10.52 16.57
C GLN A 167 -10.33 -9.47 17.20
N VAL A 168 -11.64 -9.55 16.90
CA VAL A 168 -12.62 -8.56 17.33
C VAL A 168 -13.20 -8.98 18.68
N GLY A 169 -13.11 -8.11 19.67
CA GLY A 169 -13.60 -8.44 21.00
C GLY A 169 -13.87 -7.21 21.88
N PRO A 170 -14.59 -7.41 22.99
CA PRO A 170 -14.80 -6.35 23.98
C PRO A 170 -13.44 -5.97 24.58
N GLY A 171 -12.92 -4.80 24.23
CA GLY A 171 -11.66 -4.26 24.75
C GLY A 171 -10.55 -4.04 23.74
N GLY A 172 -10.77 -4.23 22.43
CA GLY A 172 -9.85 -3.61 21.47
C GLY A 172 -9.95 -2.08 21.54
N PRO A 173 -8.89 -1.35 21.20
CA PRO A 173 -8.88 0.11 21.34
C PRO A 173 -10.10 0.69 20.64
N THR A 174 -10.95 1.38 21.41
CA THR A 174 -11.99 2.23 20.82
C THR A 174 -11.25 3.30 20.02
N PRO A 175 -11.53 3.47 18.72
CA PRO A 175 -10.89 4.53 17.97
C PRO A 175 -11.29 5.84 18.63
N THR A 176 -10.31 6.60 19.07
CA THR A 176 -10.49 8.02 19.37
C THR A 176 -11.13 8.64 18.12
N PRO A 177 -12.23 9.40 18.23
CA PRO A 177 -12.88 9.98 17.07
C PRO A 177 -11.86 10.81 16.27
N THR A 178 -11.51 10.33 15.09
CA THR A 178 -10.74 11.10 14.12
C THR A 178 -11.67 12.21 13.63
N VAL A 179 -11.46 13.42 14.12
CA VAL A 179 -11.99 14.63 13.49
C VAL A 179 -11.60 14.59 12.02
N THR A 180 -12.58 14.58 11.12
CA THR A 180 -12.35 14.84 9.70
C THR A 180 -11.63 16.19 9.60
N PRO A 181 -10.39 16.27 9.11
CA PRO A 181 -9.75 17.57 8.93
C PRO A 181 -10.48 18.30 7.80
N THR A 182 -11.38 19.20 8.17
CA THR A 182 -11.73 20.31 7.28
C THR A 182 -10.47 21.14 7.15
N VAL A 183 -9.85 21.10 5.97
CA VAL A 183 -8.68 21.92 5.62
C VAL A 183 -9.02 23.40 5.79
N THR A 184 -8.67 23.94 6.94
CA THR A 184 -8.50 25.38 7.15
C THR A 184 -6.99 25.62 7.17
N PRO A 185 -6.44 26.49 6.31
CA PRO A 185 -5.01 26.76 6.30
C PRO A 185 -4.64 27.52 7.59
N THR A 186 -4.08 26.81 8.56
CA THR A 186 -3.50 27.38 9.79
C THR A 186 -1.98 27.26 9.69
N PRO A 187 -1.21 28.32 10.00
CA PRO A 187 0.22 28.37 9.72
C PRO A 187 1.01 27.29 10.46
N THR A 188 1.93 26.65 9.73
CA THR A 188 2.91 25.66 10.20
C THR A 188 3.64 26.14 11.46
N PRO A 189 3.66 25.39 12.58
CA PRO A 189 4.60 25.67 13.65
C PRO A 189 6.01 25.32 13.18
N THR A 190 6.89 26.31 13.14
CA THR A 190 8.33 26.11 12.99
C THR A 190 8.85 25.36 14.21
N VAL A 191 9.07 24.05 14.09
CA VAL A 191 9.86 23.29 15.07
C VAL A 191 11.34 23.51 14.78
N THR A 192 12.02 24.14 15.74
CA THR A 192 13.48 24.23 15.78
C THR A 192 14.06 22.82 15.84
N PRO A 193 15.03 22.44 14.98
CA PRO A 193 15.59 21.09 14.97
C PRO A 193 16.36 20.85 16.28
N THR A 194 15.80 20.05 17.18
CA THR A 194 16.59 19.44 18.25
C THR A 194 17.14 18.15 17.68
N GLN A 195 18.46 18.06 17.58
CA GLN A 195 19.19 16.91 17.05
C GLN A 195 18.80 15.64 17.82
N GLY A 196 17.98 14.78 17.19
CA GLY A 196 17.71 13.42 17.63
C GLY A 196 18.90 12.48 17.36
N PRO A 197 18.79 11.18 17.70
CA PRO A 197 19.93 10.30 17.89
C PRO A 197 20.79 10.20 16.63
N THR A 198 22.02 10.70 16.70
CA THR A 198 23.06 10.46 15.70
C THR A 198 23.78 9.17 16.05
N GLY A 199 23.68 8.14 15.21
CA GLY A 199 24.30 6.84 15.48
C GLY A 199 24.00 5.78 14.42
N ASN A 200 24.42 4.54 14.67
CA ASN A 200 24.07 3.44 13.79
C ASN A 200 22.57 3.15 13.87
N TRP A 201 21.94 2.89 12.72
CA TRP A 201 20.56 2.44 12.67
C TRP A 201 20.41 1.19 13.53
N THR A 202 19.41 1.22 14.40
CA THR A 202 19.09 0.16 15.36
C THR A 202 17.60 -0.14 15.31
N ALA A 203 17.26 -1.41 15.12
CA ALA A 203 15.87 -1.88 15.20
C ALA A 203 15.29 -1.66 16.60
N GLY A 204 13.98 -1.39 16.68
CA GLY A 204 13.26 -1.07 17.92
C GLY A 204 13.43 0.38 18.39
N THR A 205 14.27 1.18 17.73
CA THR A 205 14.50 2.59 18.10
C THR A 205 13.48 3.50 17.43
N ALA A 206 12.93 4.46 18.18
CA ALA A 206 12.09 5.51 17.63
C ALA A 206 12.95 6.61 17.00
N TYR A 207 12.68 6.94 15.74
CA TYR A 207 13.32 8.01 14.99
C TYR A 207 12.28 9.07 14.64
N GLY A 208 12.63 10.34 14.86
CA GLY A 208 11.91 11.51 14.38
C GLY A 208 12.26 11.86 12.94
N SER A 209 11.41 12.64 12.26
CA SER A 209 11.77 13.19 10.95
C SER A 209 13.00 14.09 11.07
N GLY A 210 13.93 13.94 10.13
CA GLY A 210 15.20 14.66 10.13
C GLY A 210 16.35 13.95 10.87
N ASP A 211 16.07 12.93 11.69
CA ASP A 211 17.11 12.18 12.39
C ASP A 211 18.08 11.54 11.40
N LEU A 212 19.37 11.54 11.74
CA LEU A 212 20.42 10.97 10.90
C LEU A 212 20.94 9.68 11.52
N VAL A 213 20.94 8.60 10.73
CA VAL A 213 21.50 7.31 11.12
C VAL A 213 22.52 6.83 10.11
N THR A 214 23.45 6.01 10.57
CA THR A 214 24.41 5.30 9.71
C THR A 214 23.99 3.84 9.57
N TYR A 215 23.91 3.33 8.35
CA TYR A 215 23.71 1.91 8.09
C TYR A 215 24.67 1.46 6.98
N ASN A 216 25.45 0.41 7.24
CA ASN A 216 26.50 -0.09 6.34
C ASN A 216 27.46 1.01 5.83
N GLY A 217 27.82 1.95 6.69
CA GLY A 217 28.74 3.05 6.36
C GLY A 217 28.13 4.19 5.54
N VAL A 218 26.82 4.15 5.25
CA VAL A 218 26.09 5.19 4.53
C VAL A 218 25.17 5.93 5.50
N THR A 219 25.10 7.25 5.37
CA THR A 219 24.21 8.09 6.19
C THR A 219 22.83 8.19 5.55
N TYR A 220 21.79 8.08 6.37
CA TYR A 220 20.40 8.23 5.98
C TYR A 220 19.69 9.18 6.92
N ARG A 221 18.82 10.00 6.35
CA ARG A 221 17.89 10.88 7.04
C ARG A 221 16.53 10.22 7.15
N CYS A 222 16.00 10.15 8.35
CA CYS A 222 14.62 9.75 8.60
C CYS A 222 13.68 10.75 7.93
N VAL A 223 12.82 10.28 7.03
CA VAL A 223 11.85 11.11 6.29
C VAL A 223 10.57 11.25 7.11
N GLN A 224 10.10 10.13 7.68
CA GLN A 224 8.86 10.07 8.45
C GLN A 224 9.12 9.46 9.84
N PRO A 225 8.59 10.06 10.92
CA PRO A 225 8.82 9.56 12.26
C PRO A 225 8.22 8.16 12.45
N HIS A 226 9.00 7.23 12.98
CA HIS A 226 8.60 5.83 13.15
C HIS A 226 9.45 5.12 14.22
N THR A 227 8.98 3.98 14.71
CA THR A 227 9.83 3.03 15.45
C THR A 227 10.36 2.01 14.45
N ALA A 228 11.68 1.94 14.29
CA ALA A 228 12.32 1.01 13.37
C ALA A 228 11.99 -0.44 13.73
N LEU A 229 11.75 -1.26 12.72
CA LEU A 229 11.53 -2.71 12.88
C LEU A 229 12.65 -3.48 12.16
N PRO A 230 12.94 -4.73 12.56
CA PRO A 230 13.79 -5.60 11.76
C PRO A 230 13.25 -5.70 10.32
N GLY A 231 14.11 -5.57 9.32
CA GLY A 231 13.71 -5.48 7.91
C GLY A 231 13.42 -4.06 7.41
N TRP A 232 13.38 -3.06 8.29
CA TRP A 232 13.24 -1.63 7.93
C TRP A 232 14.58 -0.91 7.92
N GLU A 233 15.65 -1.60 7.54
CA GLU A 233 16.96 -0.98 7.40
C GLU A 233 16.89 0.11 6.32
N PRO A 234 17.63 1.22 6.46
CA PRO A 234 17.48 2.40 5.62
C PRO A 234 17.45 2.18 4.09
N PRO A 235 18.25 1.28 3.48
CA PRO A 235 18.15 1.03 2.04
C PRO A 235 16.87 0.28 1.61
N ASN A 236 16.21 -0.44 2.52
CA ASN A 236 15.08 -1.33 2.20
C ASN A 236 13.73 -0.59 2.22
N VAL A 237 13.67 0.56 2.90
CA VAL A 237 12.43 1.32 3.14
C VAL A 237 12.65 2.82 2.83
N PRO A 238 12.81 3.19 1.54
CA PRO A 238 13.14 4.57 1.14
C PRO A 238 12.04 5.60 1.48
N ALA A 239 10.82 5.14 1.77
CA ALA A 239 9.74 5.99 2.28
C ALA A 239 10.00 6.48 3.72
N LEU A 240 10.79 5.74 4.50
CA LEU A 240 11.16 6.07 5.88
C LEU A 240 12.56 6.71 5.95
N TRP A 241 13.43 6.42 4.99
CA TRP A 241 14.84 6.84 5.00
C TRP A 241 15.31 7.38 3.66
N GLN A 242 15.96 8.54 3.68
CA GLN A 242 16.58 9.16 2.52
C GLN A 242 18.09 9.13 2.67
N ARG A 243 18.82 8.55 1.71
CA ARG A 243 20.29 8.62 1.69
C ARG A 243 20.77 10.08 1.62
N VAL A 244 21.79 10.40 2.42
CA VAL A 244 22.49 11.70 2.42
C VAL A 244 23.83 11.58 1.71
#